data_AF-A0A7S4PL29-F1
#
_entry.id   AF-A0A7S4PL29-F1
#
_cell.length_a   1.000
_cell.length_b   1.000
_cell.length_c   1.000
_cell.angle_alpha   90.00
_cell.angle_beta   90.00
_cell.angle_gamma   90.00
#
_symmetry.space_group_name_H-M   'P 1'
#
loop_
_entity.id
_entity.type
_entity.pdbx_description
1 polymer ?
#
loop_
_entity_poly.entity_id
_entity_poly.type
_entity_poly.pdbx_seq_one_letter_code
_entity_poly.pdbx_strand_id
1 'polypeptide(L)'
;MIMKAAIHCYRVVMMLDNFCNLNSVAVKKIVKKYDKVTGEKMASVWMAEVQQRVFYSHNDLDRLKRVVEVFYAKYFCDGNKYNARNRLKQRMHQETNWLLLKIGLQIGITIAFFLLLPFAIQGNSHNEYYDHTWSWESFIAIQPVFRLVLLPMLAIYMWALNVTVFRKYR
;
A
#
# COMPACT_ATOMS: atom_id res chain seq x y z
N MET A 1 14.76 -13.49 -15.63
CA MET A 1 13.56 -12.94 -16.30
C MET A 1 12.34 -13.87 -16.18
N ILE A 2 12.47 -15.17 -16.45
CA ILE A 2 11.35 -16.15 -16.45
C ILE A 2 10.62 -16.25 -15.11
N MET A 3 11.33 -16.23 -13.98
CA MET A 3 10.70 -16.29 -12.64
C MET A 3 9.72 -15.12 -12.40
N LYS A 4 10.12 -13.89 -12.77
CA LYS A 4 9.27 -12.69 -12.64
C LYS A 4 8.03 -12.80 -13.54
N ALA A 5 8.19 -13.31 -14.76
CA ALA A 5 7.09 -13.54 -15.68
C ALA A 5 6.08 -14.58 -15.15
N ALA A 6 6.56 -15.69 -14.57
CA ALA A 6 5.70 -16.71 -13.96
C ALA A 6 4.91 -16.15 -12.76
N ILE A 7 5.57 -15.33 -11.92
CA ILE A 7 4.90 -14.64 -10.80
C ILE A 7 3.83 -13.66 -11.33
N HIS A 8 4.14 -12.91 -12.38
CA HIS A 8 3.19 -11.98 -12.99
C HIS A 8 1.98 -12.70 -13.59
N CYS A 9 2.21 -13.78 -14.34
CA CYS A 9 1.15 -14.63 -14.88
C CYS A 9 0.25 -15.18 -13.77
N TYR A 10 0.83 -15.74 -12.70
CA TYR A 10 0.07 -16.23 -11.54
C TYR A 10 -0.77 -15.11 -10.88
N ARG A 11 -0.21 -13.89 -10.77
CA ARG A 11 -0.92 -12.72 -10.23
C ARG A 11 -2.11 -12.31 -11.10
N VAL A 12 -1.94 -12.26 -12.42
CA VAL A 12 -3.03 -11.93 -13.37
C VAL A 12 -4.15 -12.96 -13.28
N VAL A 13 -3.82 -14.25 -13.23
CA VAL A 13 -4.81 -15.33 -13.07
C VAL A 13 -5.58 -15.18 -11.75
N MET A 14 -4.91 -14.90 -10.64
CA MET A 14 -5.58 -14.66 -9.36
C MET A 14 -6.45 -13.39 -9.37
N MET A 15 -6.03 -12.33 -10.06
CA MET A 15 -6.85 -11.11 -10.20
C MET A 15 -8.11 -11.39 -11.00
N LEU A 16 -8.01 -12.19 -12.06
CA LEU A 16 -9.14 -12.59 -12.87
C LEU A 16 -10.11 -13.50 -12.09
N ASP A 17 -9.59 -14.44 -11.29
CA ASP A 17 -10.34 -15.27 -10.35
C ASP A 17 -11.15 -14.40 -9.36
N ASN A 18 -10.51 -13.39 -8.76
CA ASN A 18 -11.18 -12.45 -7.88
C ASN A 18 -12.22 -11.59 -8.60
N PHE A 19 -11.94 -11.14 -9.82
CA PHE A 19 -12.86 -10.34 -10.64
C PHE A 19 -14.13 -11.13 -10.96
N CYS A 20 -14.00 -12.38 -11.42
CA CYS A 20 -15.11 -13.29 -11.66
C CYS A 20 -15.95 -13.51 -10.39
N ASN A 21 -15.30 -13.80 -9.26
CA ASN A 21 -15.97 -14.01 -7.98
C ASN A 21 -16.69 -12.76 -7.43
N LEU A 22 -16.10 -11.58 -7.55
CA LEU A 22 -16.74 -10.35 -7.09
C LEU A 22 -17.95 -10.00 -7.95
N ASN A 23 -17.82 -10.10 -9.27
CA ASN A 23 -18.91 -9.78 -10.19
C ASN A 23 -20.03 -10.81 -10.14
N SER A 24 -19.74 -12.09 -9.95
CA SER A 24 -20.75 -13.14 -9.76
C SER A 24 -21.66 -12.82 -8.56
N VAL A 25 -21.06 -12.40 -7.45
CA VAL A 25 -21.77 -11.95 -6.25
C VAL A 25 -22.51 -10.64 -6.48
N ALA A 26 -21.90 -9.68 -7.18
CA ALA A 26 -22.52 -8.39 -7.47
C ALA A 26 -23.78 -8.54 -8.34
N VAL A 27 -23.71 -9.34 -9.41
CA VAL A 27 -24.86 -9.64 -10.27
C VAL A 27 -25.97 -10.33 -9.47
N LYS A 28 -25.62 -11.34 -8.66
CA LYS A 28 -26.61 -11.98 -7.77
C LYS A 28 -27.28 -10.98 -6.82
N LYS A 29 -26.54 -10.00 -6.29
CA LYS A 29 -27.07 -8.99 -5.37
C LYS A 29 -27.96 -7.96 -6.09
N ILE A 30 -27.57 -7.47 -7.27
CA ILE A 30 -28.37 -6.46 -7.99
C ILE A 30 -29.69 -7.05 -8.47
N VAL A 31 -29.67 -8.30 -8.96
CA VAL A 31 -30.88 -8.99 -9.41
C VAL A 31 -31.82 -9.28 -8.23
N LYS A 32 -31.29 -9.72 -7.08
CA LYS A 32 -32.09 -9.84 -5.85
C LYS A 32 -32.67 -8.51 -5.37
N LYS A 33 -31.92 -7.42 -5.52
CA LYS A 33 -32.39 -6.08 -5.16
C LYS A 33 -33.52 -5.64 -6.09
N TYR A 34 -33.40 -5.93 -7.39
CA TYR A 34 -34.45 -5.68 -8.37
C TYR A 34 -35.75 -6.39 -7.96
N ASP A 35 -35.72 -7.70 -7.77
CA ASP A 35 -36.87 -8.51 -7.32
C ASP A 35 -37.52 -7.95 -6.05
N LYS A 36 -36.71 -7.49 -5.08
CA LYS A 36 -37.20 -6.89 -3.83
C LYS A 36 -37.92 -5.56 -4.04
N VAL A 37 -37.50 -4.76 -5.01
CA VAL A 37 -38.04 -3.41 -5.28
C VAL A 37 -39.28 -3.48 -6.16
N THR A 38 -39.29 -4.35 -7.18
CA THR A 38 -40.41 -4.48 -8.13
C THR A 38 -41.47 -5.49 -7.68
N GLY A 39 -41.14 -6.39 -6.74
CA GLY A 39 -42.02 -7.49 -6.33
C GLY A 39 -42.07 -8.65 -7.34
N GLU A 40 -41.31 -8.56 -8.44
CA GLU A 40 -41.15 -9.63 -9.41
C GLU A 40 -40.20 -10.73 -8.88
N LYS A 41 -40.29 -11.94 -9.44
CA LYS A 41 -39.41 -13.08 -9.11
C LYS A 41 -38.65 -13.55 -10.35
N MET A 42 -37.81 -12.68 -10.90
CA MET A 42 -37.06 -12.96 -12.13
C MET A 42 -35.62 -13.40 -11.84
N ALA A 43 -35.18 -13.38 -10.58
CA ALA A 43 -33.80 -13.72 -10.23
C ALA A 43 -33.34 -15.10 -10.69
N SER A 44 -34.19 -16.11 -10.64
CA SER A 44 -33.83 -17.47 -11.08
C SER A 44 -33.58 -17.52 -12.59
N VAL A 45 -34.44 -16.85 -13.38
CA VAL A 45 -34.37 -16.82 -14.84
C VAL A 45 -33.13 -16.06 -15.30
N TRP A 46 -32.90 -14.87 -14.75
CA TRP A 46 -31.76 -14.05 -15.13
C TRP A 46 -30.43 -14.67 -14.68
N MET A 47 -30.40 -15.28 -13.49
CA MET A 47 -29.19 -15.99 -13.04
C MET A 47 -28.90 -17.23 -13.89
N ALA A 48 -29.92 -17.94 -14.37
CA ALA A 48 -29.73 -19.09 -15.27
C ALA A 48 -29.07 -18.66 -16.59
N GLU A 49 -29.48 -17.52 -17.15
CA GLU A 49 -28.85 -16.97 -18.36
C GLU A 49 -27.41 -16.49 -18.10
N VAL A 50 -27.18 -15.78 -16.99
CA VAL A 50 -25.85 -15.28 -16.62
C VAL A 50 -24.87 -16.42 -16.36
N GLN A 51 -25.32 -17.52 -15.77
CA GLN A 51 -24.50 -18.71 -15.49
C GLN A 51 -24.04 -19.45 -16.75
N GLN A 52 -24.77 -19.33 -17.87
CA GLN A 52 -24.38 -19.92 -19.15
C GLN A 52 -23.27 -19.12 -19.85
N ARG A 53 -22.99 -17.89 -19.42
CA ARG A 53 -21.95 -17.06 -20.02
C ARG A 53 -20.56 -17.59 -19.62
N VAL A 54 -19.63 -17.53 -20.58
CA VAL A 54 -18.21 -17.93 -20.42
C VAL A 54 -17.55 -17.27 -19.20
N PHE A 55 -17.98 -16.06 -18.87
CA PHE A 55 -17.52 -15.31 -17.69
C PHE A 55 -17.68 -16.05 -16.35
N TYR A 56 -18.71 -16.91 -16.24
CA TYR A 56 -19.01 -17.68 -15.04
C TYR A 56 -18.36 -19.08 -15.02
N SER A 57 -17.85 -19.55 -16.16
CA SER A 57 -17.19 -20.85 -16.30
C SER A 57 -15.76 -20.77 -15.75
N HIS A 58 -15.59 -21.12 -14.47
CA HIS A 58 -14.33 -21.02 -13.73
C HIS A 58 -13.27 -22.08 -14.08
N ASN A 59 -13.65 -23.15 -14.78
CA ASN A 59 -12.85 -24.38 -14.86
C ASN A 59 -11.48 -24.18 -15.54
N ASP A 60 -11.39 -23.28 -16.51
CA ASP A 60 -10.15 -23.01 -17.24
C ASP A 60 -9.14 -22.21 -16.41
N LEU A 61 -9.63 -21.34 -15.53
CA LEU A 61 -8.81 -20.51 -14.66
C LEU A 61 -8.08 -21.35 -13.60
N ASP A 62 -8.79 -22.30 -12.98
CA ASP A 62 -8.21 -23.23 -12.01
C ASP A 62 -7.21 -24.20 -12.65
N ARG A 63 -7.43 -24.56 -13.92
CA ARG A 63 -6.45 -25.34 -14.69
C ARG A 63 -5.20 -24.50 -14.94
N LEU A 64 -5.35 -23.27 -15.43
CA LEU A 64 -4.22 -22.38 -15.71
C LEU A 64 -3.40 -22.08 -14.46
N LYS A 65 -4.05 -21.81 -13.33
CA LYS A 65 -3.41 -21.62 -12.02
C LYS A 65 -2.55 -22.82 -11.63
N ARG A 66 -3.10 -24.04 -11.75
CA ARG A 66 -2.36 -25.29 -11.46
C ARG A 66 -1.16 -25.50 -12.39
N VAL A 67 -1.30 -25.19 -13.69
CA VAL A 67 -0.18 -25.30 -14.65
C VAL A 67 0.95 -24.36 -14.25
N VAL A 68 0.65 -23.11 -13.89
CA VAL A 68 1.66 -22.14 -13.44
C VAL A 68 2.31 -22.56 -12.13
N GLU A 69 1.56 -23.09 -11.17
CA GLU A 69 2.12 -23.63 -9.91
C GLU A 69 3.07 -24.81 -10.14
N VAL A 70 2.69 -25.76 -11.00
CA VAL A 70 3.52 -26.93 -11.34
C VAL A 70 4.78 -26.50 -12.09
N PHE A 71 4.66 -25.58 -13.04
CA PHE A 71 5.80 -24.99 -13.73
C PHE A 71 6.75 -24.32 -12.73
N TYR A 72 6.23 -23.47 -11.84
CA TYR A 72 7.06 -22.77 -10.85
C TYR A 72 7.73 -23.74 -9.88
N ALA A 73 7.02 -24.78 -9.44
CA ALA A 73 7.56 -25.80 -8.56
C ALA A 73 8.72 -26.57 -9.22
N LYS A 74 8.55 -26.97 -10.49
CA LYS A 74 9.55 -27.75 -11.24
C LYS A 74 10.86 -26.98 -11.44
N TYR A 75 10.77 -25.69 -11.80
CA TYR A 75 11.96 -24.91 -12.18
C TYR A 75 12.60 -24.12 -11.02
N PHE A 76 11.85 -23.82 -9.94
CA PHE A 76 12.33 -22.89 -8.90
C PHE A 76 12.18 -23.41 -7.46
N CYS A 77 11.58 -24.58 -7.23
CA CYS A 77 11.35 -25.12 -5.88
C CYS A 77 11.60 -26.63 -5.78
N ASP A 78 12.44 -27.20 -6.66
CA ASP A 78 12.81 -28.63 -6.67
C ASP A 78 11.59 -29.59 -6.63
N GLY A 79 10.49 -29.18 -7.28
CA GLY A 79 9.24 -29.94 -7.33
C GLY A 79 8.32 -29.77 -6.11
N ASN A 80 8.73 -29.04 -5.07
CA ASN A 80 7.91 -28.81 -3.89
C ASN A 80 6.77 -27.80 -4.17
N LYS A 81 5.57 -28.33 -4.40
CA LYS A 81 4.36 -27.54 -4.70
C LYS A 81 3.94 -26.62 -3.55
N TYR A 82 4.14 -27.03 -2.30
CA TYR A 82 3.77 -26.21 -1.13
C TYR A 82 4.63 -24.94 -1.07
N ASN A 83 5.96 -25.10 -1.21
CA ASN A 83 6.90 -23.98 -1.25
C ASN A 83 6.66 -23.06 -2.45
N ALA A 84 6.37 -23.64 -3.62
CA ALA A 84 6.02 -22.88 -4.82
C ALA A 84 4.80 -21.98 -4.58
N ARG A 85 3.71 -22.55 -4.05
CA ARG A 85 2.48 -21.82 -3.76
C ARG A 85 2.69 -20.72 -2.72
N ASN A 86 3.45 -20.98 -1.67
CA ASN A 86 3.74 -19.98 -0.65
C ASN A 86 4.57 -18.82 -1.21
N ARG A 87 5.60 -19.11 -2.02
CA ARG A 87 6.43 -18.07 -2.67
C ARG A 87 5.63 -17.25 -3.68
N LEU A 88 4.75 -17.88 -4.45
CA LEU A 88 3.85 -17.19 -5.40
C LEU A 88 2.85 -16.28 -4.68
N LYS A 89 2.24 -16.75 -3.57
CA LYS A 89 1.29 -15.95 -2.77
C LYS A 89 1.95 -14.83 -1.98
N GLN A 90 3.11 -15.07 -1.37
CA GLN A 90 3.81 -14.07 -0.55
C GLN A 90 4.22 -12.86 -1.38
N ARG A 91 4.64 -13.07 -2.63
CA ARG A 91 4.96 -11.98 -3.56
C ARG A 91 3.73 -11.20 -4.05
N MET A 92 2.51 -11.71 -3.87
CA MET A 92 1.29 -10.95 -4.15
C MET A 92 0.93 -9.95 -3.06
N HIS A 93 1.34 -10.18 -1.81
CA HIS A 93 0.94 -9.36 -0.66
C HIS A 93 1.92 -8.22 -0.34
N GLN A 94 2.98 -8.03 -1.13
CA GLN A 94 4.11 -7.18 -0.76
C GLN A 94 4.10 -5.74 -1.30
N GLU A 95 2.95 -5.21 -1.71
CA GLU A 95 2.85 -3.79 -2.15
C GLU A 95 2.16 -2.91 -1.09
N THR A 96 2.26 -3.23 0.21
CA THR A 96 2.00 -2.20 1.21
C THR A 96 3.14 -1.20 1.11
N ASN A 97 2.90 -0.09 0.43
CA ASN A 97 3.82 1.03 0.31
C ASN A 97 3.97 1.71 1.67
N TRP A 98 4.70 1.05 2.58
CA TRP A 98 5.22 1.61 3.83
C TRP A 98 5.95 2.93 3.59
N LEU A 99 6.44 3.14 2.38
CA LEU A 99 6.99 4.40 1.89
C LEU A 99 5.98 5.55 1.99
N LEU A 100 4.72 5.35 1.58
CA LEU A 100 3.71 6.40 1.60
C LEU A 100 3.32 6.77 3.05
N LEU A 101 3.20 5.76 3.93
CA LEU A 101 2.97 5.96 5.35
C LEU A 101 4.12 6.73 6.01
N LYS A 102 5.37 6.38 5.69
CA LYS A 102 6.56 7.07 6.23
C LYS A 102 6.65 8.51 5.76
N ILE A 103 6.36 8.78 4.48
CA ILE A 103 6.33 10.15 3.94
C ILE A 103 5.22 10.96 4.62
N GLY A 104 4.02 10.40 4.75
CA GLY A 104 2.89 11.05 5.42
C GLY A 104 3.19 11.39 6.89
N LEU A 105 3.80 10.47 7.63
CA LEU A 105 4.19 10.68 9.02
C LEU A 105 5.25 11.79 9.16
N GLN A 106 6.25 11.80 8.28
CA GLN A 106 7.29 12.83 8.28
C GLN A 106 6.72 14.21 7.99
N ILE A 107 5.87 14.33 6.97
CA ILE A 107 5.20 15.59 6.64
C ILE A 107 4.34 16.08 7.81
N GLY A 108 3.58 15.18 8.45
CA GLY A 108 2.74 15.53 9.60
C GLY A 108 3.53 16.07 10.78
N ILE A 109 4.66 15.44 11.13
CA ILE A 109 5.55 15.91 12.21
C ILE A 109 6.14 17.28 11.86
N THR A 110 6.59 17.48 10.61
CA THR A 110 7.13 18.77 10.17
C THR A 110 6.09 19.89 10.26
N ILE A 111 4.85 19.66 9.81
CA ILE A 111 3.78 20.67 9.87
C ILE A 111 3.41 21.00 11.31
N ALA A 112 3.21 20.00 12.17
CA ALA A 112 2.88 20.21 13.57
C ALA A 112 3.97 21.03 14.29
N PHE A 113 5.23 20.79 13.94
CA PHE A 113 6.36 21.52 14.49
C PHE A 113 6.37 22.99 14.07
N PHE A 114 6.16 23.30 12.78
CA PHE A 114 6.06 24.69 12.31
C PHE A 114 4.87 25.46 12.91
N LEU A 115 3.78 24.77 13.24
CA LEU A 115 2.62 25.38 13.88
C LEU A 115 2.82 25.61 15.39
N LEU A 116 3.46 24.69 16.10
CA LEU A 116 3.64 24.77 17.56
C LEU A 116 4.84 25.62 17.98
N LEU A 117 5.86 25.74 17.12
CA LEU A 117 7.10 26.45 17.43
C LEU A 117 6.89 27.96 17.71
N PRO A 118 6.06 28.72 16.97
CA PRO A 118 5.75 30.12 17.30
C PRO A 118 5.11 30.30 18.69
N PHE A 119 4.20 29.38 19.08
CA PHE A 119 3.56 29.41 20.39
C PHE A 119 4.55 29.10 21.53
N ALA A 120 5.46 28.15 21.30
CA ALA A 120 6.52 27.82 22.28
C ALA A 120 7.51 28.98 22.48
N ILE A 121 7.84 29.72 21.41
CA ILE A 121 8.74 30.88 21.48
C ILE A 121 8.06 32.05 22.20
N GLN A 122 6.77 32.32 21.92
CA GLN A 122 6.01 33.37 22.61
C GLN A 122 5.82 33.11 24.11
N GLY A 123 5.72 31.83 24.51
CA GLY A 123 5.69 31.45 25.93
C GLY A 123 6.97 31.79 26.69
N ASN A 124 8.13 31.80 26.02
CA ASN A 124 9.42 32.14 26.61
C ASN A 124 9.75 33.64 26.54
N SER A 125 9.11 34.41 25.66
CA SER A 125 9.41 35.84 25.45
C SER A 125 8.69 36.79 26.41
N HIS A 126 7.90 36.30 27.37
CA HIS A 126 7.19 37.18 28.31
C HIS A 126 8.11 37.76 29.41
N ASN A 127 9.41 37.47 29.41
CA ASN A 127 10.26 37.83 30.55
C ASN A 127 11.44 38.77 30.27
N GLU A 128 11.61 39.36 29.09
CA GLU A 128 12.69 40.36 28.95
C GLU A 128 12.46 41.41 27.86
N TYR A 129 12.64 42.65 28.29
CA TYR A 129 12.49 43.92 27.57
C TYR A 129 13.62 44.05 26.53
N TYR A 130 13.27 44.20 25.26
CA TYR A 130 14.22 44.20 24.14
C TYR A 130 15.04 45.49 24.05
N ASP A 131 16.36 45.39 24.23
CA ASP A 131 17.30 46.39 23.72
C ASP A 131 17.83 45.95 22.34
N HIS A 132 17.87 46.89 21.39
CA HIS A 132 17.98 46.62 19.95
C HIS A 132 19.45 46.49 19.51
N THR A 133 20.20 45.56 20.12
CA THR A 133 21.52 45.16 19.65
C THR A 133 21.59 43.63 19.64
N TRP A 134 22.17 43.04 18.58
CA TRP A 134 22.36 41.58 18.50
C TRP A 134 23.32 41.11 19.61
N SER A 135 22.76 40.78 20.77
CA SER A 135 23.49 40.29 21.93
C SER A 135 23.71 38.77 21.85
N TRP A 136 24.75 38.28 22.52
CA TRP A 136 25.07 36.85 22.59
C TRP A 136 23.95 36.00 23.18
N GLU A 137 23.10 36.62 24.02
CA GLU A 137 21.93 35.97 24.62
C GLU A 137 20.80 35.75 23.61
N SER A 138 20.61 36.67 22.66
CA SER A 138 19.68 36.48 21.54
C SER A 138 20.11 35.31 20.63
N PHE A 139 21.41 35.11 20.46
CA PHE A 139 21.96 33.97 19.71
C PHE A 139 21.69 32.64 20.44
N ILE A 140 21.83 32.60 21.77
CA ILE A 140 21.54 31.42 22.59
C ILE A 140 20.05 31.07 22.57
N ALA A 141 19.16 32.06 22.59
CA ALA A 141 17.72 31.86 22.50
C ALA A 141 17.26 31.25 21.16
N ILE A 142 17.99 31.53 20.07
CA ILE A 142 17.73 31.00 18.72
C ILE A 142 18.34 29.60 18.52
N GLN A 143 19.35 29.24 19.30
CA GLN A 143 20.07 27.97 19.23
C GLN A 143 19.19 26.70 19.33
N PRO A 144 18.19 26.59 20.24
CA PRO A 144 17.32 25.42 20.31
C PRO A 144 16.42 25.27 19.07
N VAL A 145 16.03 26.38 18.42
CA VAL A 145 15.25 26.35 17.17
C VAL A 145 16.08 25.73 16.05
N PHE A 146 17.34 26.14 15.89
CA PHE A 146 18.25 25.53 14.93
C PHE A 146 18.55 24.07 15.25
N ARG A 147 18.82 23.75 16.52
CA ARG A 147 19.17 22.38 16.93
C ARG A 147 18.00 21.43 16.72
N LEU A 148 16.78 21.84 17.06
CA LEU A 148 15.58 21.02 16.93
C LEU A 148 15.04 20.92 15.50
N VAL A 149 15.39 21.82 14.58
CA VAL A 149 14.98 21.74 13.15
C VAL A 149 16.05 21.06 12.30
N LEU A 150 17.32 21.44 12.48
CA LEU A 150 18.42 20.96 11.63
C LEU A 150 18.73 19.48 11.88
N LEU A 151 18.69 19.01 13.14
CA LEU A 151 18.95 17.61 13.48
C LEU A 151 17.93 16.64 12.86
N PRO A 152 16.60 16.83 12.96
CA PRO A 152 15.65 15.94 12.30
C PRO A 152 15.67 16.08 10.78
N MET A 153 15.90 17.26 10.20
CA MET A 153 16.11 17.39 8.76
C MET A 153 17.31 16.56 8.28
N LEU A 154 18.43 16.65 9.00
CA LEU A 154 19.65 15.92 8.68
C LEU A 154 19.47 14.40 8.89
N ALA A 155 18.74 14.00 9.93
CA ALA A 155 18.38 12.60 10.16
C ALA A 155 17.49 12.03 9.06
N ILE A 156 16.48 12.79 8.59
CA ILE A 156 15.62 12.41 7.46
C ILE A 156 16.45 12.30 6.18
N TYR A 157 17.37 13.24 5.94
CA TYR A 157 18.25 13.23 4.78
C TYR A 157 19.19 12.01 4.77
N MET A 158 19.85 11.73 5.89
CA MET A 158 20.73 10.56 6.04
C MET A 158 19.95 9.25 5.92
N TRP A 159 18.73 9.20 6.45
CA TRP A 159 17.85 8.03 6.30
C TRP A 159 17.41 7.81 4.84
N ALA A 160 17.05 8.87 4.12
CA ALA A 160 16.70 8.81 2.70
C ALA A 160 17.88 8.34 1.83
N LEU A 161 19.09 8.85 2.11
CA LEU A 161 20.31 8.38 1.45
C LEU A 161 20.56 6.89 1.72
N ASN A 162 20.42 6.45 2.97
CA ASN A 162 20.59 5.04 3.31
C ASN A 162 19.59 4.14 2.55
N VAL A 163 18.32 4.52 2.51
CA VAL A 163 17.27 3.78 1.78
C VAL A 163 17.52 3.73 0.27
N THR A 164 17.95 4.84 -0.34
CA THR A 164 18.24 4.89 -1.78
C THR A 164 19.44 4.04 -2.16
N VAL A 165 20.51 4.07 -1.35
CA VAL A 165 21.68 3.20 -1.50
C VAL A 165 21.28 1.74 -1.35
N PHE A 166 20.55 1.38 -0.29
CA PHE A 166 20.17 -0.01 -0.03
C PHE A 166 19.22 -0.59 -1.10
N ARG A 167 18.36 0.25 -1.68
CA ARG A 167 17.49 -0.15 -2.81
C ARG A 167 18.26 -0.38 -4.11
N LYS A 168 19.44 0.23 -4.28
CA LYS A 168 20.28 0.06 -5.48
C LYS A 168 21.12 -1.22 -5.42
N TYR A 169 21.46 -1.69 -4.22
CA TYR A 169 22.30 -2.88 -3.99
C TYR A 169 21.51 -4.17 -3.68
N ARG A 170 20.19 -4.17 -3.86
CA ARG A 170 19.31 -5.34 -3.71
C ARG A 170 18.62 -5.67 -5.03
#